data_AF-A0A2A1ZP47-F1
#
_entry.id   AF-A0A2A1ZP47-F1
#
_cell.length_a   1.000
_cell.length_b   1.000
_cell.length_c   1.000
_cell.angle_alpha   90.00
_cell.angle_beta   90.00
_cell.angle_gamma   90.00
#
_symmetry.space_group_name_H-M   'P 1'
#
loop_
_entity.id
_entity.type
_entity.pdbx_description
1 polymer ?
#
loop_
_entity_poly.entity_id
_entity_poly.type
_entity_poly.pdbx_seq_one_letter_code
_entity_poly.pdbx_strand_id
1 'polypeptide(L)'
;MNVKSVDSKIIKKRNKILDGQVMKDIGSFIKKQRIIKDVTQEKLSEGICSISYLSKIENNQIIPNHYLVKKIFERLNVNEDCFNVSIKDHEYLKEAINAYFYYQNDLLSDI
;
A
#
# COMPACT_ATOMS: atom_id res chain seq x y z
N MET A 1 -7.63 -36.52 8.22
CA MET A 1 -7.53 -35.17 7.61
C MET A 1 -6.33 -34.46 8.23
N ASN A 2 -5.37 -33.98 7.41
CA ASN A 2 -4.10 -33.43 7.90
C ASN A 2 -4.23 -31.93 8.22
N VAL A 3 -4.32 -31.60 9.51
CA VAL A 3 -4.55 -30.24 10.04
C VAL A 3 -3.48 -29.25 9.54
N LYS A 4 -2.24 -29.70 9.32
CA LYS A 4 -1.14 -28.89 8.75
C LYS A 4 -1.40 -28.36 7.33
N SER A 5 -2.26 -29.03 6.56
CA SER A 5 -2.63 -28.58 5.20
C SER A 5 -3.70 -27.49 5.20
N VAL A 6 -4.46 -27.34 6.28
CA VAL A 6 -5.53 -26.34 6.39
C VAL A 6 -4.91 -24.98 6.74
N ASP A 7 -3.98 -24.97 7.68
CA ASP A 7 -3.27 -23.74 8.11
C ASP A 7 -2.48 -23.10 6.96
N SER A 8 -1.77 -23.90 6.16
CA SER A 8 -1.02 -23.38 4.99
C SER A 8 -1.91 -22.77 3.90
N LYS A 9 -3.13 -23.31 3.71
CA LYS A 9 -4.12 -22.75 2.77
C LYS A 9 -4.73 -21.45 3.32
N ILE A 10 -5.03 -21.41 4.62
CA ILE A 10 -5.55 -20.21 5.29
C ILE A 10 -4.50 -19.09 5.29
N ILE A 11 -3.25 -19.40 5.61
CA ILE A 11 -2.12 -18.46 5.58
C ILE A 11 -1.93 -17.91 4.15
N LYS A 12 -1.93 -18.77 3.12
CA LYS A 12 -1.86 -18.31 1.72
C LYS A 12 -3.02 -17.39 1.33
N LYS A 13 -4.25 -17.71 1.74
CA LYS A 13 -5.43 -16.89 1.47
C LYS A 13 -5.35 -15.54 2.19
N ARG A 14 -4.89 -15.52 3.44
CA ARG A 14 -4.68 -14.31 4.24
C ARG A 14 -3.60 -13.42 3.62
N ASN A 15 -2.45 -13.97 3.23
CA ASN A 15 -1.39 -13.22 2.55
C ASN A 15 -1.89 -12.62 1.24
N LYS A 16 -2.67 -13.37 0.44
CA LYS A 16 -3.27 -12.83 -0.79
C LYS A 16 -4.26 -11.69 -0.56
N ILE A 17 -4.99 -11.70 0.56
CA ILE A 17 -5.89 -10.61 0.96
C ILE A 17 -5.08 -9.37 1.39
N LEU A 18 -4.02 -9.59 2.17
CA LEU A 18 -3.10 -8.53 2.58
C LEU A 18 -2.41 -7.89 1.37
N ASP A 19 -1.92 -8.69 0.42
CA ASP A 19 -1.32 -8.23 -0.83
C ASP A 19 -2.30 -7.36 -1.63
N GLY A 20 -3.57 -7.75 -1.69
CA GLY A 20 -4.60 -6.97 -2.39
C GLY A 20 -4.91 -5.63 -1.72
N GLN A 21 -4.89 -5.57 -0.38
CA GLN A 21 -5.09 -4.34 0.38
C GLN A 21 -3.87 -3.41 0.25
N VAL A 22 -2.66 -3.96 0.39
CA VAL A 22 -1.38 -3.28 0.19
C VAL A 22 -1.29 -2.67 -1.22
N MET A 23 -1.67 -3.44 -2.24
CA MET A 23 -1.66 -2.97 -3.63
C MET A 23 -2.70 -1.88 -3.92
N LYS A 24 -3.68 -1.64 -3.03
CA LYS A 24 -4.65 -0.56 -3.18
C LYS A 24 -4.06 0.81 -2.83
N ASP A 25 -3.11 0.87 -1.90
CA ASP A 25 -2.49 2.12 -1.44
C ASP A 25 -1.24 2.49 -2.25
N ILE A 26 -0.79 1.59 -3.14
CA ILE A 26 0.42 1.78 -3.92
C ILE A 26 0.31 2.92 -4.93
N GLY A 27 -0.90 3.17 -5.46
CA GLY A 27 -1.13 4.25 -6.42
C GLY A 27 -0.87 5.63 -5.81
N SER A 28 -1.43 5.87 -4.62
CA SER A 28 -1.18 7.07 -3.83
C SER A 28 0.31 7.26 -3.54
N PHE A 29 1.00 6.18 -3.19
CA PHE A 29 2.43 6.21 -2.89
C PHE A 29 3.27 6.57 -4.13
N ILE A 30 3.00 5.93 -5.27
CA ILE A 30 3.65 6.23 -6.56
C ILE A 30 3.48 7.71 -6.91
N LYS A 31 2.24 8.23 -6.80
CA LYS A 31 1.94 9.65 -7.05
C LYS A 31 2.76 10.58 -6.17
N LYS A 32 2.82 10.29 -4.86
CA LYS A 32 3.59 11.08 -3.89
C LYS A 32 5.08 11.08 -4.24
N GLN A 33 5.67 9.91 -4.49
CA GLN A 33 7.08 9.79 -4.84
C GLN A 33 7.41 10.50 -6.16
N ARG A 34 6.53 10.38 -7.15
CA ARG A 34 6.66 11.06 -8.43
C ARG A 34 6.71 12.58 -8.27
N ILE A 35 5.81 13.15 -7.45
CA ILE A 35 5.77 14.60 -7.17
C ILE A 35 7.02 15.06 -6.41
N ILE A 36 7.44 14.30 -5.39
CA ILE A 36 8.66 14.62 -4.62
C ILE A 36 9.91 14.67 -5.51
N LYS A 37 9.96 13.79 -6.52
CA LYS A 37 11.08 13.68 -7.46
C LYS A 37 10.90 14.53 -8.73
N ASP A 38 9.84 15.33 -8.80
CA ASP A 38 9.51 16.20 -9.93
C ASP A 38 9.49 15.49 -11.30
N VAL A 39 8.95 14.27 -11.32
CA VAL A 39 8.83 13.47 -12.56
C VAL A 39 7.42 13.63 -13.14
N THR A 40 7.29 13.84 -14.44
CA THR A 40 5.97 13.90 -15.09
C THR A 40 5.38 12.49 -15.27
N GLN A 41 4.05 12.38 -15.36
CA GLN A 41 3.42 11.08 -15.65
C GLN A 41 3.88 10.53 -17.01
N GLU A 42 4.07 11.40 -17.99
CA GLU A 42 4.67 11.05 -19.29
C GLU A 42 6.02 10.38 -19.11
N LYS A 43 6.95 11.03 -18.40
CA LYS A 43 8.31 10.51 -18.21
C LYS A 43 8.35 9.22 -17.39
N LEU A 44 7.46 9.09 -16.41
CA LEU A 44 7.36 7.88 -15.59
C LEU A 44 6.76 6.71 -16.39
N SER A 45 5.78 6.98 -17.26
CA SER A 45 5.09 5.96 -18.04
C SER A 45 5.88 5.47 -19.27
N GLU A 46 6.79 6.29 -19.79
CA GLU A 46 7.60 6.00 -20.98
C GLU A 46 8.24 4.60 -20.93
N GLY A 47 7.94 3.75 -21.91
CA GLY A 47 8.45 2.38 -22.01
C GLY A 47 7.95 1.40 -20.95
N ILE A 48 6.99 1.79 -20.10
CA ILE A 48 6.40 0.95 -19.04
C ILE A 48 4.90 0.74 -19.28
N CYS A 49 4.15 1.83 -19.45
CA CYS A 49 2.69 1.81 -19.68
C CYS A 49 2.22 3.11 -20.34
N SER A 50 0.91 3.23 -20.62
CA SER A 50 0.36 4.50 -21.10
C SER A 50 0.17 5.50 -19.96
N ILE A 51 0.26 6.80 -20.28
CA ILE A 51 0.04 7.90 -19.33
C ILE A 51 -1.32 7.76 -18.64
N SER A 52 -2.37 7.47 -19.40
CA SER A 52 -3.72 7.29 -18.85
C SER A 52 -3.81 6.10 -17.91
N TYR A 53 -3.06 5.02 -18.18
CA TYR A 53 -3.02 3.85 -17.31
C TYR A 53 -2.30 4.16 -15.99
N LEU A 54 -1.15 4.85 -16.06
CA LEU A 54 -0.46 5.35 -14.88
C LEU A 54 -1.34 6.30 -14.05
N SER A 55 -2.07 7.21 -14.69
CA SER A 55 -2.99 8.12 -14.00
C SER A 55 -4.11 7.37 -13.27
N LYS A 56 -4.67 6.32 -13.88
CA LYS A 56 -5.66 5.46 -13.21
C LYS A 56 -5.06 4.71 -12.01
N ILE A 57 -3.81 4.27 -12.10
CA ILE A 57 -3.08 3.66 -10.97
C ILE A 57 -2.87 4.69 -9.87
N GLU A 58 -2.31 5.87 -10.18
CA GLU A 58 -2.03 6.94 -9.22
C GLU A 58 -3.27 7.43 -8.45
N ASN A 59 -4.47 7.25 -9.03
CA ASN A 59 -5.75 7.58 -8.40
C ASN A 59 -6.48 6.35 -7.84
N ASN A 60 -5.79 5.21 -7.66
CA ASN A 60 -6.28 3.95 -7.12
C ASN A 60 -7.53 3.37 -7.83
N GLN A 61 -7.71 3.71 -9.11
CA GLN A 61 -8.82 3.19 -9.94
C GLN A 61 -8.48 1.82 -10.54
N ILE A 62 -7.18 1.52 -10.69
CA ILE A 62 -6.69 0.25 -11.20
C ILE A 62 -5.61 -0.27 -10.25
N ILE A 63 -5.72 -1.55 -9.88
CA ILE A 63 -4.69 -2.27 -9.14
C ILE A 63 -3.63 -2.72 -10.17
N PRO A 64 -2.40 -2.19 -10.11
CA PRO A 64 -1.34 -2.58 -11.03
C PRO A 64 -0.86 -4.00 -10.74
N ASN A 65 -0.25 -4.66 -11.73
CA ASN A 65 0.46 -5.90 -11.49
C ASN A 65 1.84 -5.63 -10.85
N HIS A 66 2.40 -6.63 -10.18
CA HIS A 66 3.67 -6.49 -9.46
C HIS A 66 4.86 -6.14 -10.37
N TYR A 67 4.87 -6.64 -11.61
CA TYR A 67 5.93 -6.34 -12.56
C TYR A 67 5.98 -4.86 -12.93
N LEU A 68 4.82 -4.26 -13.16
CA LEU A 68 4.67 -2.83 -13.46
C LEU A 68 5.12 -1.97 -12.29
N VAL A 69 4.69 -2.31 -11.07
CA VAL A 69 5.09 -1.62 -9.84
C VAL A 69 6.61 -1.62 -9.70
N LYS A 70 7.23 -2.78 -9.88
CA LYS A 70 8.69 -2.90 -9.81
C LYS A 70 9.39 -1.98 -10.81
N LYS A 71 8.91 -1.94 -12.06
CA LYS A 71 9.47 -1.03 -13.09
C LYS A 71 9.30 0.45 -12.75
N ILE A 72 8.16 0.82 -12.18
CA ILE A 72 7.90 2.18 -11.70
C ILE A 72 8.84 2.54 -10.54
N PHE A 73 9.05 1.62 -9.59
CA PHE A 73 9.95 1.83 -8.45
C PHE A 73 11.42 1.92 -8.88
N GLU A 74 11.86 1.08 -9.82
CA GLU A 74 13.18 1.17 -10.46
C GLU A 74 13.39 2.57 -11.08
N ARG A 75 12.39 3.09 -11.82
CA ARG A 75 12.45 4.42 -12.45
C ARG A 75 12.49 5.55 -11.42
N LEU A 76 11.68 5.44 -10.37
CA LEU A 76 11.64 6.43 -9.29
C LEU A 76 12.84 6.29 -8.34
N ASN A 77 13.68 5.26 -8.49
CA ASN A 77 14.75 4.93 -7.57
C ASN A 77 14.24 4.85 -6.12
N VAL A 78 13.17 4.07 -5.91
CA VAL A 78 12.52 3.83 -4.63
C VAL A 78 12.71 2.37 -4.26
N ASN A 79 13.18 2.10 -3.04
CA ASN A 79 13.24 0.75 -2.51
C ASN A 79 11.83 0.28 -2.12
N GLU A 80 11.46 -0.96 -2.48
CA GLU A 80 10.22 -1.62 -2.07
C GLU A 80 10.05 -1.61 -0.54
N ASP A 81 11.15 -1.67 0.21
CA ASP A 81 11.13 -1.59 1.68
C ASP A 81 10.52 -0.27 2.19
N CYS A 82 10.72 0.84 1.49
CA CYS A 82 10.16 2.15 1.87
C CYS A 82 8.63 2.15 1.80
N PHE A 83 8.04 1.39 0.88
CA PHE A 83 6.59 1.24 0.78
C PHE A 83 6.06 0.41 1.96
N ASN A 84 6.71 -0.69 2.28
CA ASN A 84 6.34 -1.54 3.42
C ASN A 84 6.41 -0.80 4.76
N VAL A 85 7.40 0.08 4.94
CA VAL A 85 7.49 0.95 6.12
C VAL A 85 6.32 1.92 6.18
N SER A 86 5.98 2.58 5.06
CA SER A 86 4.86 3.54 5.02
C SER A 86 3.51 2.92 5.40
N ILE A 87 3.31 1.63 5.12
CA ILE A 87 2.09 0.90 5.50
C ILE A 87 2.08 0.63 7.01
N LYS A 88 3.20 0.17 7.56
CA LYS A 88 3.34 -0.06 9.01
C LYS A 88 3.09 1.22 9.80
N ASP A 89 3.64 2.35 9.36
CA ASP A 89 3.42 3.65 10.01
C ASP A 89 1.92 3.99 10.09
N HIS A 90 1.17 3.71 9.03
CA HIS A 90 -0.26 3.94 9.00
C HIS A 90 -1.03 3.01 9.96
N GLU A 91 -0.63 1.74 10.08
CA GLU A 91 -1.20 0.81 11.06
C GLU A 91 -0.91 1.26 12.50
N TYR A 92 0.34 1.62 12.81
CA TYR A 92 0.73 2.15 14.12
C TYR A 92 -0.04 3.41 14.47
N LEU A 93 -0.20 4.34 13.53
CA LEU A 93 -0.97 5.56 13.75
C LEU A 93 -2.44 5.23 14.08
N LYS A 94 -3.04 4.28 13.37
CA LYS A 94 -4.41 3.85 13.62
C LYS A 94 -4.57 3.20 14.99
N GLU A 95 -3.62 2.38 15.40
CA GLU A 95 -3.60 1.78 16.74
C GLU A 95 -3.45 2.85 17.84
N ALA A 96 -2.53 3.80 17.66
CA ALA A 96 -2.32 4.90 18.60
C ALA A 96 -3.57 5.79 18.73
N ILE A 97 -4.22 6.12 17.60
CA ILE A 97 -5.46 6.89 17.59
C ILE A 97 -6.58 6.13 18.31
N ASN A 98 -6.74 4.83 18.05
CA ASN A 98 -7.72 4.01 18.76
C ASN A 98 -7.44 3.99 20.26
N ALA A 99 -6.20 3.73 20.68
CA ALA A 99 -5.82 3.72 22.08
C ALA A 99 -6.11 5.06 22.77
N TYR A 100 -5.83 6.17 22.10
CA TYR A 100 -6.17 7.51 22.57
C TYR A 100 -7.68 7.68 22.78
N PHE A 101 -8.51 7.28 21.81
CA PHE A 101 -9.97 7.37 21.95
C PHE A 101 -10.54 6.42 23.02
N TYR A 102 -9.96 5.22 23.19
CA TYR A 102 -10.36 4.32 24.28
C TYR A 102 -10.07 4.96 25.65
N TYR A 103 -8.87 5.52 25.82
CA TYR A 103 -8.50 6.20 27.06
C TYR A 103 -9.38 7.42 27.35
N GLN A 104 -9.78 8.16 26.31
CA GLN A 104 -10.66 9.31 26.45
C GLN A 104 -12.12 8.93 26.79
N ASN A 105 -12.60 7.77 26.33
CA ASN A 105 -13.94 7.26 26.66
C ASN A 105 -14.01 6.66 28.07
N ASP A 106 -12.97 5.96 28.54
CA ASP A 106 -12.91 5.45 29.93
C ASP A 106 -12.93 6.59 30.97
N LEU A 107 -12.32 7.74 30.65
CA LEU A 107 -12.32 8.91 31.54
C LEU A 107 -13.69 9.61 31.66
N LEU A 108 -14.58 9.41 30.68
CA LEU A 108 -15.95 9.96 30.65
C LEU A 108 -17.00 9.01 31.24
N SER A 109 -16.67 7.73 31.45
CA SER A 109 -17.55 6.79 32.15
C SER A 109 -17.48 6.87 33.68
N ASP A 110 -16.49 7.58 34.22
CA ASP A 110 -16.30 7.82 35.66
C ASP A 110 -16.84 9.20 36.12
N ILE A 111 -17.60 9.91 35.29
CA ILE A 111 -18.34 11.16 35.61
C ILE A 111 -19.84 10.89 35.49
#